data_AF-A0A4Q6A3A7-F1
#
_entry.id   AF-A0A4Q6A3A7-F1
#
_cell.length_a   1.000
_cell.length_b   1.000
_cell.length_c   1.000
_cell.angle_alpha   90.00
_cell.angle_beta   90.00
_cell.angle_gamma   90.00
#
_symmetry.space_group_name_H-M   'P 1'
#
loop_
_entity.id
_entity.type
_entity.pdbx_description
1 polymer ?
#
loop_
_entity_poly.entity_id
_entity_poly.type
_entity_poly.pdbx_seq_one_letter_code
_entity_poly.pdbx_strand_id
1 'polypeptide(L)'
;MAASYKTPGVYVEEISKFPPSVAQVETAIPAFIGYTANDTYNGLSLVHKPTRIKSLKEYEEIFGLPKPATLGIALNPDNTLSSDVVVSPLSYRMYYALQLYFANGGGPCYISSVGKYDTAGDMMLGLAAIRKEDEPTILVFPDAVSLGTAAPFYDLYKAALKQAAELMDRVVLVDIFSASGTDTFAAKAAEFRNGIGNNFMSYGAAYYPYLRTNLTQYVDEATQGVSGGSIPAATVMRKPDDAGAAALATSLYHINSKLYFDIKKSMEKNRIVLPPSSAVAGVYCQVDNSRGVWKAPANVSLSLVSEPMVRLDDEDQRDMNVTDSGKSVNAIRAFMGKGILVWGARTLAGNDNEWRYISVRRFFNMVEESVKKASEPFVFEPNDANTWVKVKGMIENFLTILWRQGALQGVKPEHAFYAAVGLGKTMTALDILEGRLVIEIGMAAVRPAEFIIL
;
A
#
# COMPACT_ATOMS: atom_id res chain seq x y z
N MET A 1 9.15 -14.04 -45.59
CA MET A 1 9.50 -14.74 -46.85
C MET A 1 10.10 -13.73 -47.80
N ALA A 2 11.28 -13.98 -48.37
CA ALA A 2 11.84 -13.12 -49.41
C ALA A 2 10.88 -13.14 -50.62
N ALA A 3 10.38 -11.98 -51.04
CA ALA A 3 9.52 -11.88 -52.20
C ALA A 3 10.30 -12.31 -53.46
N SER A 4 9.82 -13.34 -54.16
CA SER A 4 10.37 -13.74 -55.44
C SER A 4 9.81 -12.80 -56.52
N TYR A 5 10.59 -11.78 -56.89
CA TYR A 5 10.22 -10.87 -57.97
C TYR A 5 10.38 -11.58 -59.32
N LYS A 6 9.28 -11.69 -60.07
CA LYS A 6 9.24 -12.41 -61.37
C LYS A 6 9.19 -11.48 -62.59
N THR A 7 9.16 -10.16 -62.37
CA THR A 7 9.05 -9.17 -63.44
C THR A 7 10.06 -8.02 -63.24
N PRO A 8 10.63 -7.44 -64.31
CA PRO A 8 11.43 -6.21 -64.19
C PRO A 8 10.53 -5.04 -63.77
N GLY A 9 10.88 -4.32 -62.71
CA GLY A 9 10.10 -3.18 -62.20
C GLY A 9 10.67 -2.59 -60.91
N VAL A 10 10.12 -1.45 -60.47
CA VAL A 10 10.41 -0.86 -59.15
C VAL A 10 9.38 -1.38 -58.17
N TYR A 11 9.84 -2.02 -57.09
CA TYR A 11 8.99 -2.54 -56.02
C TYR A 11 9.15 -1.69 -54.77
N VAL A 12 8.03 -1.35 -54.14
CA VAL A 12 8.00 -0.70 -52.83
C VAL A 12 7.55 -1.76 -51.83
N GLU A 13 8.38 -2.03 -50.83
CA GLU A 13 8.02 -2.88 -49.71
C GLU A 13 7.97 -2.08 -48.42
N GLU A 14 6.88 -2.22 -47.68
CA GLU A 14 6.79 -1.74 -46.30
C GLU A 14 7.36 -2.80 -45.36
N ILE A 15 8.66 -2.70 -45.11
CA ILE A 15 9.31 -3.47 -44.05
C ILE A 15 9.15 -2.67 -42.76
N SER A 16 8.23 -3.09 -41.89
CA SER A 16 8.14 -2.53 -40.55
C SER A 16 9.40 -2.88 -39.76
N LYS A 17 10.29 -1.88 -39.58
CA LYS A 17 11.58 -2.02 -38.87
C LYS A 17 11.52 -1.52 -37.43
N PHE A 18 10.41 -0.91 -37.01
CA PHE A 18 10.30 -0.41 -35.64
C PHE A 18 10.15 -1.61 -34.70
N PRO A 19 11.07 -1.80 -33.74
CA PRO A 19 10.86 -2.76 -32.68
C PRO A 19 9.62 -2.32 -31.88
N PRO A 20 8.80 -3.26 -31.39
CA PRO A 20 7.76 -2.93 -30.43
C PRO A 20 8.39 -2.22 -29.22
N SER A 21 7.63 -1.35 -28.57
CA SER A 21 8.09 -0.57 -27.42
C SER A 21 7.66 -1.23 -26.12
N VAL A 22 8.52 -1.20 -25.11
CA VAL A 22 8.11 -1.51 -23.73
C VAL A 22 7.30 -0.35 -23.18
N ALA A 23 6.06 -0.62 -22.78
CA ALA A 23 5.27 0.31 -21.98
C ALA A 23 5.60 0.10 -20.50
N GLN A 24 5.85 1.17 -19.78
CA GLN A 24 6.07 1.12 -18.33
C GLN A 24 4.77 0.73 -17.62
N VAL A 25 4.82 -0.28 -16.74
CA VAL A 25 3.68 -0.65 -15.89
C VAL A 25 3.49 0.33 -14.74
N GLU A 26 2.27 0.36 -14.21
CA GLU A 26 1.93 1.11 -13.00
C GLU A 26 2.73 0.61 -11.80
N THR A 27 3.31 1.53 -11.01
CA THR A 27 4.30 1.16 -9.99
C THR A 27 3.77 1.20 -8.56
N ALA A 28 2.60 1.80 -8.34
CA ALA A 28 2.03 2.03 -7.01
C ALA A 28 0.51 1.85 -7.00
N ILE A 29 0.05 0.64 -7.32
CA ILE A 29 -1.35 0.23 -7.17
C ILE A 29 -1.44 -0.70 -5.95
N PRO A 30 -1.84 -0.20 -4.78
CA PRO A 30 -1.98 -1.03 -3.59
C PRO A 30 -3.23 -1.89 -3.62
N ALA A 31 -3.14 -3.07 -3.03
CA ALA A 31 -4.26 -3.91 -2.65
C ALA A 31 -4.44 -3.86 -1.14
N PHE A 32 -5.59 -3.34 -0.71
CA PHE A 32 -6.04 -3.32 0.67
C PHE A 32 -6.86 -4.57 0.96
N ILE A 33 -6.45 -5.35 1.94
CA ILE A 33 -7.11 -6.60 2.35
C ILE A 33 -7.65 -6.44 3.76
N GLY A 34 -8.95 -6.65 3.96
CA GLY A 34 -9.61 -6.49 5.26
C GLY A 34 -11.14 -6.46 5.16
N TYR A 35 -11.78 -6.01 6.24
CA TYR A 35 -13.24 -6.08 6.40
C TYR A 35 -13.93 -4.85 5.80
N THR A 36 -15.14 -5.07 5.28
CA THR A 36 -15.96 -4.02 4.66
C THR A 36 -17.37 -4.02 5.25
N ALA A 37 -18.16 -2.97 5.02
CA ALA A 37 -19.55 -2.95 5.52
C ALA A 37 -20.46 -3.82 4.66
N ASN A 38 -20.30 -3.69 3.34
CA ASN A 38 -21.01 -4.46 2.34
C ASN A 38 -20.16 -5.63 1.86
N ASP A 39 -20.82 -6.76 1.61
CA ASP A 39 -20.26 -7.98 1.02
C ASP A 39 -20.84 -8.25 -0.37
N THR A 40 -21.74 -7.39 -0.84
CA THR A 40 -22.48 -7.54 -2.08
C THR A 40 -22.69 -6.17 -2.72
N TYR A 41 -22.61 -6.12 -4.05
CA TYR A 41 -22.88 -4.93 -4.85
C TYR A 41 -23.50 -5.35 -6.19
N ASN A 42 -24.60 -4.70 -6.59
CA ASN A 42 -25.36 -5.05 -7.81
C ASN A 42 -25.69 -6.56 -7.95
N GLY A 43 -26.00 -7.21 -6.82
CA GLY A 43 -26.34 -8.65 -6.79
C GLY A 43 -25.13 -9.60 -6.88
N LEU A 44 -23.91 -9.09 -6.94
CA LEU A 44 -22.67 -9.87 -6.95
C LEU A 44 -21.99 -9.82 -5.58
N SER A 45 -21.37 -10.92 -5.17
CA SER A 45 -20.56 -10.96 -3.94
C SER A 45 -19.22 -10.26 -4.14
N LEU A 46 -18.80 -9.50 -3.12
CA LEU A 46 -17.53 -8.79 -3.00
C LEU A 46 -16.50 -9.59 -2.18
N VAL A 47 -16.92 -10.63 -1.45
CA VAL A 47 -16.05 -11.40 -0.56
C VAL A 47 -15.05 -12.19 -1.40
N HIS A 48 -13.76 -11.97 -1.14
CA HIS A 48 -12.65 -12.54 -1.89
C HIS A 48 -12.73 -12.26 -3.40
N LYS A 49 -13.34 -11.12 -3.77
CA LYS A 49 -13.42 -10.60 -5.13
C LYS A 49 -12.72 -9.23 -5.17
N PRO A 50 -11.41 -9.22 -5.47
CA PRO A 50 -10.67 -7.98 -5.64
C PRO A 50 -11.39 -7.04 -6.59
N THR A 51 -11.71 -5.84 -6.11
CA THR A 51 -12.41 -4.83 -6.88
C THR A 51 -11.55 -3.59 -6.94
N ARG A 52 -11.28 -3.12 -8.16
CA ARG A 52 -10.52 -1.89 -8.39
C ARG A 52 -11.41 -0.69 -8.12
N ILE A 53 -10.91 0.26 -7.34
CA ILE A 53 -11.55 1.55 -7.07
C ILE A 53 -10.58 2.68 -7.41
N LYS A 54 -11.11 3.87 -7.69
CA LYS A 54 -10.34 5.07 -8.04
C LYS A 54 -10.44 6.17 -6.99
N SER A 55 -11.44 6.12 -6.11
CA SER A 55 -11.68 7.15 -5.11
C SER A 55 -12.36 6.58 -3.87
N LEU A 56 -12.30 7.33 -2.78
CA LEU A 56 -13.03 6.99 -1.55
C LEU A 56 -14.55 7.00 -1.76
N LYS A 57 -15.09 7.88 -2.61
CA LYS A 57 -16.53 7.91 -2.89
C LYS A 57 -17.02 6.62 -3.56
N GLU A 58 -16.22 6.10 -4.48
CA GLU A 58 -16.50 4.80 -5.12
C GLU A 58 -16.39 3.64 -4.10
N TYR A 59 -15.46 3.73 -3.14
CA TYR A 59 -15.43 2.79 -2.01
C TYR A 59 -16.73 2.84 -1.20
N GLU A 60 -17.21 4.03 -0.84
CA GLU A 60 -18.44 4.19 -0.06
C GLU A 60 -19.66 3.60 -0.78
N GLU A 61 -19.74 3.77 -2.10
CA GLU A 61 -20.82 3.23 -2.93
C GLU A 61 -20.79 1.68 -2.99
N ILE A 62 -19.61 1.09 -3.14
CA ILE A 62 -19.45 -0.37 -3.33
C ILE A 62 -19.40 -1.10 -1.97
N PHE A 63 -18.54 -0.65 -1.07
CA PHE A 63 -18.16 -1.33 0.17
C PHE A 63 -18.79 -0.73 1.44
N GLY A 64 -19.39 0.45 1.34
CA GLY A 64 -20.12 1.11 2.43
C GLY A 64 -19.25 1.95 3.37
N LEU A 65 -19.91 2.46 4.41
CA LEU A 65 -19.35 3.33 5.45
C LEU A 65 -18.63 2.54 6.55
N PRO A 66 -17.78 3.18 7.38
CA PRO A 66 -17.13 2.50 8.50
C PRO A 66 -18.17 2.00 9.51
N LYS A 67 -17.80 0.96 10.28
CA LYS A 67 -18.62 0.50 11.41
C LYS A 67 -18.87 1.67 12.37
N PRO A 68 -20.13 2.02 12.68
CA PRO A 68 -20.43 3.08 13.62
C PRO A 68 -19.84 2.78 15.01
N ALA A 69 -19.18 3.77 15.59
CA ALA A 69 -18.73 3.71 16.97
C ALA A 69 -19.91 3.91 17.92
N THR A 70 -19.85 3.29 19.10
CA THR A 70 -20.81 3.51 20.18
C THR A 70 -20.23 4.49 21.20
N LEU A 71 -21.08 5.38 21.70
CA LEU A 71 -20.73 6.38 22.69
C LEU A 71 -21.25 6.00 24.08
N GLY A 72 -20.36 6.01 25.07
CA GLY A 72 -20.68 6.05 26.48
C GLY A 72 -20.79 7.50 26.93
N ILE A 73 -22.01 7.97 27.15
CA ILE A 73 -22.31 9.35 27.56
C ILE A 73 -22.76 9.33 29.02
N ALA A 74 -22.07 10.06 29.88
CA ALA A 74 -22.43 10.23 31.28
C ALA A 74 -22.88 11.68 31.52
N LEU A 75 -24.08 11.84 32.08
CA LEU A 75 -24.72 13.13 32.29
C LEU A 75 -24.96 13.41 33.78
N ASN A 76 -24.76 14.66 34.17
CA ASN A 76 -25.20 15.21 35.45
C ASN A 76 -26.73 15.47 35.43
N PRO A 77 -27.37 15.66 36.61
CA PRO A 77 -28.79 16.01 36.69
C PRO A 77 -29.19 17.29 35.93
N ASP A 78 -28.24 18.21 35.72
CA ASP A 78 -28.41 19.48 35.00
C ASP A 78 -28.24 19.37 33.48
N ASN A 79 -28.16 18.14 32.94
CA ASN A 79 -27.92 17.85 31.51
C ASN A 79 -26.56 18.36 30.99
N THR A 80 -25.56 18.47 31.86
CA THR A 80 -24.16 18.65 31.44
C THR A 80 -23.41 17.32 31.42
N LEU A 81 -22.33 17.25 30.64
CA LEU A 81 -21.43 16.09 30.64
C LEU A 81 -20.72 15.99 31.99
N SER A 82 -20.82 14.83 32.65
CA SER A 82 -20.12 14.56 33.91
C SER A 82 -18.67 14.12 33.69
N SER A 83 -18.36 13.58 32.51
CA SER A 83 -17.02 13.22 32.07
C SER A 83 -16.88 13.37 30.55
N ASP A 84 -15.66 13.24 30.04
CA ASP A 84 -15.46 13.12 28.59
C ASP A 84 -16.18 11.87 28.04
N VAL A 85 -16.69 12.00 26.82
CA VAL A 85 -17.44 10.94 26.13
C VAL A 85 -16.50 9.79 25.82
N VAL A 86 -16.87 8.58 26.24
CA VAL A 86 -16.11 7.37 25.97
C VAL A 86 -16.54 6.84 24.60
N VAL A 87 -15.60 6.71 23.67
CA VAL A 87 -15.84 6.14 22.34
C VAL A 87 -15.39 4.68 22.35
N SER A 88 -16.18 3.79 21.75
CA SER A 88 -15.81 2.39 21.60
C SER A 88 -14.44 2.21 20.90
N PRO A 89 -13.62 1.21 21.29
CA PRO A 89 -12.38 0.91 20.59
C PRO A 89 -12.60 0.62 19.10
N LEU A 90 -11.67 1.05 18.26
CA LEU A 90 -11.76 0.84 16.82
C LEU A 90 -11.51 -0.63 16.46
N SER A 91 -12.57 -1.33 16.03
CA SER A 91 -12.47 -2.73 15.60
C SER A 91 -11.96 -2.89 14.16
N TYR A 92 -12.41 -2.02 13.25
CA TYR A 92 -12.11 -2.09 11.82
C TYR A 92 -11.52 -0.76 11.32
N ARG A 93 -10.39 -0.84 10.62
CA ARG A 93 -9.54 0.26 10.19
C ARG A 93 -9.58 0.51 8.69
N MET A 94 -10.03 -0.45 7.88
CA MET A 94 -10.05 -0.37 6.41
C MET A 94 -10.49 0.99 5.85
N TYR A 95 -11.67 1.47 6.25
CA TYR A 95 -12.21 2.74 5.74
C TYR A 95 -11.33 3.96 6.08
N TYR A 96 -10.91 4.09 7.34
CA TYR A 96 -10.06 5.19 7.78
C TYR A 96 -8.63 5.09 7.22
N ALA A 97 -8.14 3.87 6.99
CA ALA A 97 -6.90 3.62 6.30
C ALA A 97 -6.94 4.10 4.85
N LEU A 98 -8.06 3.90 4.14
CA LEU A 98 -8.26 4.44 2.80
C LEU A 98 -8.35 5.98 2.80
N GLN A 99 -9.01 6.58 3.78
CA GLN A 99 -9.00 8.04 3.96
C GLN A 99 -7.57 8.56 4.09
N LEU A 100 -6.74 7.90 4.91
CA LEU A 100 -5.34 8.26 5.09
C LEU A 100 -4.52 8.04 3.82
N TYR A 101 -4.77 6.96 3.08
CA TYR A 101 -4.13 6.65 1.80
C TYR A 101 -4.41 7.74 0.75
N PHE A 102 -5.68 8.04 0.47
CA PHE A 102 -6.05 9.05 -0.53
C PHE A 102 -5.57 10.45 -0.13
N ALA A 103 -5.58 10.79 1.17
CA ALA A 103 -5.05 12.07 1.64
C ALA A 103 -3.53 12.23 1.47
N ASN A 104 -2.78 11.13 1.35
CA ASN A 104 -1.33 11.13 1.16
C ASN A 104 -0.92 10.91 -0.30
N GLY A 105 -1.80 11.20 -1.27
CA GLY A 105 -1.51 11.08 -2.70
C GLY A 105 -1.84 9.70 -3.28
N GLY A 106 -2.73 8.96 -2.62
CA GLY A 106 -3.25 7.69 -3.14
C GLY A 106 -3.95 7.85 -4.49
N GLY A 107 -3.80 6.83 -5.33
CA GLY A 107 -4.42 6.69 -6.64
C GLY A 107 -5.37 5.50 -6.68
N PRO A 108 -5.60 4.91 -7.87
CA PRO A 108 -6.37 3.68 -7.98
C PRO A 108 -5.79 2.55 -7.12
N CYS A 109 -6.67 1.82 -6.44
CA CYS A 109 -6.28 0.71 -5.58
C CYS A 109 -7.29 -0.44 -5.68
N TYR A 110 -6.87 -1.62 -5.24
CA TYR A 110 -7.73 -2.79 -5.15
C TYR A 110 -8.20 -3.00 -3.73
N ILE A 111 -9.46 -3.38 -3.56
CA ILE A 111 -10.02 -3.79 -2.29
C ILE A 111 -10.35 -5.27 -2.36
N SER A 112 -9.79 -6.05 -1.45
CA SER A 112 -10.15 -7.44 -1.22
C SER A 112 -10.90 -7.55 0.10
N SER A 113 -12.23 -7.58 0.01
CA SER A 113 -13.08 -7.78 1.19
C SER A 113 -12.93 -9.22 1.69
N VAL A 114 -12.68 -9.38 2.99
CA VAL A 114 -12.61 -10.69 3.66
C VAL A 114 -13.92 -11.07 4.34
N GLY A 115 -14.91 -10.18 4.31
CA GLY A 115 -16.20 -10.35 4.98
C GLY A 115 -16.77 -9.03 5.50
N LYS A 116 -18.03 -9.10 5.96
CA LYS A 116 -18.69 -7.98 6.64
C LYS A 116 -18.12 -7.75 8.04
N TYR A 117 -18.33 -6.55 8.56
CA TYR A 117 -18.18 -6.30 9.99
C TYR A 117 -18.95 -7.33 10.82
N ASP A 118 -18.37 -7.73 11.94
CA ASP A 118 -18.88 -8.71 12.91
C ASP A 118 -19.10 -10.14 12.36
N THR A 119 -18.68 -10.40 11.12
CA THR A 119 -18.66 -11.74 10.54
C THR A 119 -17.24 -12.32 10.55
N ALA A 120 -17.12 -13.64 10.64
CA ALA A 120 -15.82 -14.29 10.54
C ALA A 120 -15.28 -14.15 9.11
N GLY A 121 -14.11 -13.53 8.96
CA GLY A 121 -13.39 -13.39 7.69
C GLY A 121 -11.98 -13.97 7.77
N ASP A 122 -11.42 -14.30 6.61
CA ASP A 122 -10.06 -14.85 6.51
C ASP A 122 -9.19 -14.00 5.57
N MET A 123 -8.19 -13.32 6.14
CA MET A 123 -7.26 -12.48 5.39
C MET A 123 -6.35 -13.28 4.47
N MET A 124 -6.11 -14.55 4.75
CA MET A 124 -5.33 -15.44 3.87
C MET A 124 -6.10 -15.73 2.57
N LEU A 125 -7.42 -15.88 2.65
CA LEU A 125 -8.27 -16.01 1.47
C LEU A 125 -8.34 -14.70 0.67
N GLY A 126 -8.41 -13.56 1.36
CA GLY A 126 -8.31 -12.24 0.73
C GLY A 126 -6.99 -12.04 -0.03
N LEU A 127 -5.87 -12.49 0.55
CA LEU A 127 -4.54 -12.49 -0.08
C LEU A 127 -4.47 -13.43 -1.29
N ALA A 128 -4.98 -14.66 -1.14
CA ALA A 128 -5.02 -15.63 -2.23
C ALA A 128 -5.89 -15.16 -3.42
N ALA A 129 -6.93 -14.37 -3.17
CA ALA A 129 -7.73 -13.76 -4.22
C ALA A 129 -6.93 -12.70 -4.99
N ILE A 130 -6.18 -11.84 -4.28
CA ILE A 130 -5.32 -10.81 -4.89
C ILE A 130 -4.18 -11.40 -5.72
N ARG A 131 -3.77 -12.64 -5.46
CA ARG A 131 -2.78 -13.35 -6.28
C ARG A 131 -3.20 -13.48 -7.75
N LYS A 132 -4.51 -13.51 -8.04
CA LYS A 132 -5.05 -13.68 -9.39
C LYS A 132 -5.08 -12.37 -10.18
N GLU A 133 -4.90 -11.25 -9.51
CA GLU A 133 -4.84 -9.93 -10.12
C GLU A 133 -3.39 -9.55 -10.41
N ASP A 134 -3.17 -9.00 -11.60
CA ASP A 134 -1.84 -8.68 -12.15
C ASP A 134 -1.41 -7.21 -11.88
N GLU A 135 -2.37 -6.29 -11.73
CA GLU A 135 -2.07 -4.87 -11.44
C GLU A 135 -1.52 -4.57 -10.03
N PRO A 136 -1.91 -5.27 -8.95
CA PRO A 136 -1.47 -4.90 -7.60
C PRO A 136 0.03 -5.03 -7.37
N THR A 137 0.69 -3.91 -7.06
CA THR A 137 2.14 -3.83 -6.80
C THR A 137 2.49 -3.62 -5.33
N ILE A 138 1.52 -3.31 -4.46
CA ILE A 138 1.74 -3.13 -3.03
C ILE A 138 0.65 -3.90 -2.26
N LEU A 139 1.02 -4.65 -1.21
CA LEU A 139 0.08 -5.33 -0.32
C LEU A 139 -0.01 -4.60 1.01
N VAL A 140 -1.23 -4.29 1.45
CA VAL A 140 -1.54 -3.55 2.68
C VAL A 140 -2.65 -4.27 3.45
N PHE A 141 -2.49 -4.39 4.77
CA PHE A 141 -3.44 -5.09 5.65
C PHE A 141 -3.92 -4.19 6.80
N PRO A 142 -4.83 -3.23 6.55
CA PRO A 142 -5.28 -2.28 7.58
C PRO A 142 -5.83 -2.92 8.84
N ASP A 143 -6.49 -4.07 8.67
CA ASP A 143 -7.19 -4.76 9.75
C ASP A 143 -6.36 -5.86 10.40
N ALA A 144 -5.11 -6.13 9.99
CA ALA A 144 -4.32 -7.27 10.50
C ALA A 144 -4.24 -7.31 12.04
N VAL A 145 -4.27 -6.15 12.70
CA VAL A 145 -4.29 -6.03 14.17
C VAL A 145 -5.49 -6.75 14.80
N SER A 146 -6.60 -6.92 14.08
CA SER A 146 -7.79 -7.65 14.54
C SER A 146 -7.56 -9.15 14.75
N LEU A 147 -6.44 -9.71 14.27
CA LEU A 147 -6.04 -11.10 14.52
C LEU A 147 -5.62 -11.34 15.99
N GLY A 148 -5.53 -10.27 16.79
CA GLY A 148 -5.49 -10.30 18.26
C GLY A 148 -4.16 -10.70 18.89
N THR A 149 -3.35 -11.51 18.22
CA THR A 149 -2.02 -11.94 18.71
C THR A 149 -0.94 -11.81 17.65
N ALA A 150 0.32 -11.71 18.08
CA ALA A 150 1.45 -11.48 17.19
C ALA A 150 1.70 -12.64 16.20
N ALA A 151 1.45 -13.89 16.60
CA ALA A 151 1.70 -15.06 15.76
C ALA A 151 0.87 -15.07 14.45
N PRO A 152 -0.49 -15.08 14.48
CA PRO A 152 -1.29 -15.03 13.26
C PRO A 152 -1.07 -13.75 12.46
N PHE A 153 -0.77 -12.62 13.13
CA PHE A 153 -0.40 -11.37 12.49
C PHE A 153 0.84 -11.54 11.60
N TYR A 154 1.94 -12.08 12.14
CA TYR A 154 3.16 -12.27 11.35
C TYR A 154 3.09 -13.47 10.39
N ASP A 155 2.23 -14.46 10.65
CA ASP A 155 1.95 -15.55 9.69
C ASP A 155 1.32 -15.02 8.40
N LEU A 156 0.39 -14.07 8.51
CA LEU A 156 -0.18 -13.37 7.35
C LEU A 156 0.90 -12.61 6.55
N TYR A 157 1.77 -11.86 7.24
CA TYR A 157 2.86 -11.15 6.55
C TYR A 157 3.88 -12.10 5.90
N LYS A 158 4.22 -13.22 6.54
CA LYS A 158 5.08 -14.26 5.92
C LYS A 158 4.47 -14.81 4.63
N ALA A 159 3.15 -15.06 4.64
CA ALA A 159 2.45 -15.51 3.44
C ALA A 159 2.43 -14.43 2.35
N ALA A 160 2.23 -13.16 2.71
CA ALA A 160 2.28 -12.04 1.78
C ALA A 160 3.68 -11.87 1.16
N LEU A 161 4.74 -11.98 1.97
CA LEU A 161 6.13 -11.91 1.51
C LEU A 161 6.48 -13.07 0.56
N LYS A 162 6.00 -14.28 0.87
CA LYS A 162 6.14 -15.44 -0.01
C LYS A 162 5.44 -15.19 -1.35
N GLN A 163 4.21 -14.71 -1.35
CA GLN A 163 3.50 -14.37 -2.59
C GLN A 163 4.24 -13.30 -3.40
N ALA A 164 4.73 -12.25 -2.73
CA ALA A 164 5.49 -11.18 -3.38
C ALA A 164 6.78 -11.71 -4.05
N ALA A 165 7.48 -12.65 -3.42
CA ALA A 165 8.67 -13.26 -3.98
C ALA A 165 8.38 -14.27 -5.11
N GLU A 166 7.24 -14.95 -5.08
CA GLU A 166 6.84 -15.88 -6.15
C GLU A 166 6.37 -15.16 -7.42
N LEU A 167 5.70 -14.01 -7.27
CA LEU A 167 5.21 -13.22 -8.40
C LEU A 167 6.21 -12.17 -8.89
N MET A 168 7.10 -11.70 -8.00
CA MET A 168 8.15 -10.71 -8.28
C MET A 168 7.65 -9.32 -8.76
N ASP A 169 6.34 -9.09 -8.75
CA ASP A 169 5.67 -7.87 -9.23
C ASP A 169 5.29 -6.90 -8.09
N ARG A 170 5.21 -7.39 -6.84
CA ARG A 170 4.67 -6.65 -5.70
C ARG A 170 5.58 -6.63 -4.48
N VAL A 171 5.31 -5.69 -3.57
CA VAL A 171 5.98 -5.56 -2.26
C VAL A 171 4.96 -5.47 -1.12
N VAL A 172 5.38 -5.78 0.10
CA VAL A 172 4.52 -5.79 1.29
C VAL A 172 4.91 -4.66 2.24
N LEU A 173 3.94 -3.85 2.64
CA LEU A 173 4.14 -2.88 3.71
C LEU A 173 3.76 -3.52 5.04
N VAL A 174 4.75 -3.67 5.91
CA VAL A 174 4.62 -4.38 7.19
C VAL A 174 4.46 -3.38 8.32
N ASP A 175 3.37 -3.52 9.07
CA ASP A 175 3.19 -2.80 10.33
C ASP A 175 3.78 -3.64 11.47
N ILE A 176 4.27 -2.99 12.52
CA ILE A 176 4.69 -3.69 13.74
C ILE A 176 3.45 -4.04 14.56
N PHE A 177 3.37 -5.25 15.10
CA PHE A 177 2.24 -5.63 15.96
C PHE A 177 2.25 -4.80 17.25
N SER A 178 1.16 -4.06 17.51
CA SER A 178 0.91 -3.36 18.76
C SER A 178 -0.59 -3.28 19.00
N ALA A 179 -1.06 -3.71 20.17
CA ALA A 179 -2.49 -3.75 20.48
C ALA A 179 -3.07 -2.34 20.70
N SER A 180 -2.31 -1.46 21.34
CA SER A 180 -2.68 -0.07 21.64
C SER A 180 -1.99 0.96 20.74
N GLY A 181 -0.98 0.56 19.97
CA GLY A 181 -0.13 1.46 19.18
C GLY A 181 0.87 2.28 19.99
N THR A 182 0.95 2.07 21.32
CA THR A 182 1.80 2.83 22.25
C THR A 182 3.06 2.09 22.69
N ASP A 183 3.21 0.83 22.29
CA ASP A 183 4.36 0.01 22.70
C ASP A 183 5.66 0.59 22.13
N THR A 184 6.72 0.66 22.95
CA THR A 184 8.04 1.10 22.47
C THR A 184 8.63 0.05 21.53
N PHE A 185 9.46 0.50 20.57
CA PHE A 185 10.09 -0.42 19.65
C PHE A 185 11.00 -1.43 20.36
N ALA A 186 11.74 -1.00 21.39
CA ALA A 186 12.61 -1.89 22.17
C ALA A 186 11.84 -3.09 22.76
N ALA A 187 10.59 -2.89 23.21
CA ALA A 187 9.75 -3.97 23.74
C ALA A 187 9.22 -4.92 22.64
N LYS A 188 9.11 -4.43 21.39
CA LYS A 188 8.53 -5.17 20.26
C LYS A 188 9.55 -5.71 19.27
N ALA A 189 10.80 -5.27 19.34
CA ALA A 189 11.85 -5.59 18.38
C ALA A 189 12.06 -7.11 18.26
N ALA A 190 12.17 -7.83 19.38
CA ALA A 190 12.35 -9.27 19.38
C ALA A 190 11.11 -10.03 18.86
N GLU A 191 9.91 -9.63 19.28
CA GLU A 191 8.64 -10.21 18.83
C GLU A 191 8.47 -10.06 17.31
N PHE A 192 8.74 -8.87 16.78
CA PHE A 192 8.72 -8.58 15.35
C PHE A 192 9.77 -9.39 14.58
N ARG A 193 11.04 -9.29 14.99
CA ARG A 193 12.15 -9.91 14.25
C ARG A 193 12.05 -11.43 14.27
N ASN A 194 11.59 -12.04 15.36
CA ASN A 194 11.38 -13.49 15.41
C ASN A 194 10.12 -13.89 14.63
N GLY A 195 9.04 -13.11 14.73
CA GLY A 195 7.76 -13.40 14.09
C GLY A 195 7.79 -13.36 12.56
N ILE A 196 8.43 -12.35 11.97
CA ILE A 196 8.44 -12.12 10.52
C ILE A 196 9.29 -13.15 9.74
N GLY A 197 10.17 -13.90 10.42
CA GLY A 197 11.05 -14.90 9.79
C GLY A 197 12.18 -14.29 8.96
N ASN A 198 12.88 -15.12 8.18
CA ASN A 198 14.10 -14.72 7.42
C ASN A 198 13.94 -14.82 5.89
N ASN A 199 12.77 -15.24 5.41
CA ASN A 199 12.56 -15.54 3.98
C ASN A 199 11.95 -14.33 3.26
N PHE A 200 12.41 -14.06 2.05
CA PHE A 200 11.82 -13.06 1.15
C PHE A 200 11.85 -11.61 1.69
N MET A 201 12.83 -11.30 2.53
CA MET A 201 12.96 -10.01 3.22
C MET A 201 13.09 -8.81 2.26
N SER A 202 13.63 -9.01 1.06
CA SER A 202 13.76 -7.96 0.05
C SER A 202 12.42 -7.43 -0.45
N TYR A 203 11.33 -8.20 -0.34
CA TYR A 203 9.99 -7.83 -0.79
C TYR A 203 9.14 -7.14 0.29
N GLY A 204 9.68 -6.95 1.50
CA GLY A 204 8.98 -6.30 2.60
C GLY A 204 9.62 -4.98 3.00
N ALA A 205 8.81 -4.06 3.52
CA ALA A 205 9.30 -2.87 4.21
C ALA A 205 8.47 -2.63 5.47
N ALA A 206 9.11 -2.64 6.64
CA ALA A 206 8.44 -2.36 7.90
C ALA A 206 8.43 -0.87 8.24
N TYR A 207 7.34 -0.40 8.84
CA TYR A 207 7.17 0.98 9.27
C TYR A 207 6.68 1.07 10.72
N TYR A 208 7.23 2.03 11.47
CA TYR A 208 6.90 2.28 12.87
C TYR A 208 7.13 3.76 13.19
N PRO A 209 6.37 4.38 14.11
CA PRO A 209 5.28 3.85 14.93
C PRO A 209 3.89 3.99 14.29
N TYR A 210 2.85 3.61 15.05
CA TYR A 210 1.47 3.94 14.76
C TYR A 210 1.26 5.46 14.77
N LEU A 211 0.25 5.90 14.04
CA LEU A 211 0.00 7.31 13.75
C LEU A 211 -1.32 7.73 14.38
N ARG A 212 -1.28 8.78 15.20
CA ARG A 212 -2.50 9.46 15.63
C ARG A 212 -2.95 10.38 14.50
N THR A 213 -4.18 10.22 14.06
CA THR A 213 -4.74 10.93 12.90
C THR A 213 -5.65 12.07 13.35
N ASN A 214 -5.90 13.04 12.47
CA ASN A 214 -6.91 14.06 12.67
C ASN A 214 -8.34 13.56 12.38
N LEU A 215 -8.51 12.27 12.12
CA LEU A 215 -9.80 11.64 11.83
C LEU A 215 -10.56 11.38 13.14
N THR A 216 -11.88 11.50 13.06
CA THR A 216 -12.82 11.17 14.13
C THR A 216 -13.60 9.93 13.74
N GLN A 217 -13.96 9.09 14.72
CA GLN A 217 -14.78 7.93 14.44
C GLN A 217 -16.19 8.36 14.03
N TYR A 218 -16.68 7.73 12.97
CA TYR A 218 -18.05 7.83 12.51
C TYR A 218 -18.99 7.25 13.58
N VAL A 219 -20.05 8.01 13.89
CA VAL A 219 -21.14 7.59 14.75
C VAL A 219 -22.42 7.77 13.97
N ASP A 220 -23.25 6.74 13.98
CA ASP A 220 -24.61 6.85 13.45
C ASP A 220 -25.48 7.59 14.45
N GLU A 221 -25.66 8.89 14.22
CA GLU A 221 -26.43 9.77 15.10
C GLU A 221 -27.92 9.41 15.17
N ALA A 222 -28.44 8.68 14.17
CA ALA A 222 -29.84 8.29 14.12
C ALA A 222 -30.16 7.13 15.07
N THR A 223 -29.14 6.35 15.45
CA THR A 223 -29.26 5.17 16.32
C THR A 223 -28.53 5.32 17.65
N GLN A 224 -27.53 6.21 17.74
CA GLN A 224 -26.81 6.48 18.98
C GLN A 224 -27.72 7.12 20.04
N GLY A 225 -28.07 6.32 21.05
CA GLY A 225 -28.88 6.75 22.18
C GLY A 225 -28.12 7.66 23.14
N VAL A 226 -28.86 8.56 23.78
CA VAL A 226 -28.39 9.42 24.87
C VAL A 226 -29.37 9.27 26.03
N SER A 227 -28.86 8.88 27.20
CA SER A 227 -29.65 8.67 28.41
C SER A 227 -28.94 9.26 29.62
N GLY A 228 -29.73 9.64 30.63
CA GLY A 228 -29.24 10.27 31.86
C GLY A 228 -29.76 11.70 32.07
N GLY A 229 -29.54 12.23 33.27
CA GLY A 229 -30.06 13.54 33.66
C GLY A 229 -31.59 13.63 33.55
N SER A 230 -32.07 14.73 32.98
CA SER A 230 -33.49 14.99 32.69
C SER A 230 -33.84 14.78 31.21
N ILE A 231 -33.01 14.05 30.44
CA ILE A 231 -33.24 13.77 29.01
C ILE A 231 -34.28 12.65 28.86
N PRO A 232 -35.29 12.79 27.97
CA PRO A 232 -36.28 11.75 27.73
C PRO A 232 -35.66 10.41 27.34
N ALA A 233 -36.25 9.31 27.80
CA ALA A 233 -35.84 7.96 27.39
C ALA A 233 -35.96 7.79 25.86
N ALA A 234 -35.07 6.96 25.29
CA ALA A 234 -34.98 6.71 23.84
C ALA A 234 -34.63 7.94 22.97
N THR A 235 -34.09 9.01 23.57
CA THR A 235 -33.51 10.13 22.82
C THR A 235 -32.28 9.65 22.05
N VAL A 236 -32.18 10.04 20.78
CA VAL A 236 -30.99 9.81 19.94
C VAL A 236 -30.27 11.13 19.65
N MET A 237 -29.01 11.06 19.23
CA MET A 237 -28.19 12.24 18.91
C MET A 237 -28.89 13.17 17.89
N ARG A 238 -29.30 12.64 16.73
CA ARG A 238 -29.96 13.45 15.69
C ARG A 238 -30.94 12.61 14.86
N LYS A 239 -32.10 13.17 14.57
CA LYS A 239 -33.03 12.67 13.54
C LYS A 239 -33.05 13.64 12.36
N PRO A 240 -33.48 13.20 11.16
CA PRO A 240 -33.67 14.09 10.01
C PRO A 240 -34.60 15.25 10.35
N ASP A 241 -34.30 16.45 9.84
CA ASP A 241 -35.02 17.68 10.18
C ASP A 241 -36.44 17.70 9.56
N ASP A 242 -36.69 16.87 8.54
CA ASP A 242 -37.98 16.61 7.91
C ASP A 242 -38.82 15.54 8.63
N ALA A 243 -38.30 14.95 9.70
CA ALA A 243 -39.05 14.00 10.52
C ALA A 243 -40.23 14.71 11.22
N GLY A 244 -41.36 14.01 11.35
CA GLY A 244 -42.55 14.56 12.00
C GLY A 244 -42.28 15.01 13.45
N ALA A 245 -43.07 15.94 13.98
CA ALA A 245 -42.86 16.58 15.28
C ALA A 245 -42.63 15.59 16.46
N ALA A 246 -43.30 14.43 16.43
CA ALA A 246 -43.11 13.37 17.43
C ALA A 246 -41.70 12.75 17.41
N ALA A 247 -41.06 12.67 16.24
CA ALA A 247 -39.68 12.17 16.10
C ALA A 247 -38.64 13.24 16.47
N LEU A 248 -38.94 14.52 16.23
CA LEU A 248 -38.08 15.62 16.66
C LEU A 248 -38.04 15.76 18.19
N ALA A 249 -39.13 15.39 18.88
CA ALA A 249 -39.21 15.35 20.34
C ALA A 249 -38.29 14.31 21.00
N THR A 250 -37.72 13.37 20.23
CA THR A 250 -36.70 12.40 20.69
C THR A 250 -35.33 12.64 20.07
N SER A 251 -35.12 13.82 19.46
CA SER A 251 -33.83 14.23 18.90
C SER A 251 -33.11 15.17 19.87
N LEU A 252 -31.92 14.78 20.34
CA LEU A 252 -31.14 15.58 21.27
C LEU A 252 -30.81 16.96 20.71
N TYR A 253 -30.50 17.05 19.41
CA TYR A 253 -30.27 18.33 18.73
C TYR A 253 -31.41 19.35 18.93
N HIS A 254 -32.65 18.88 18.92
CA HIS A 254 -33.85 19.73 19.05
C HIS A 254 -34.23 19.99 20.52
N ILE A 255 -33.99 19.02 21.41
CA ILE A 255 -34.29 19.13 22.84
C ILE A 255 -33.25 20.01 23.56
N ASN A 256 -31.97 19.76 23.29
CA ASN A 256 -30.83 20.42 23.92
C ASN A 256 -29.63 20.47 22.96
N SER A 257 -29.65 21.47 22.08
CA SER A 257 -28.59 21.70 21.09
C SER A 257 -27.22 21.93 21.73
N LYS A 258 -27.16 22.56 22.90
CA LYS A 258 -25.90 22.78 23.63
C LYS A 258 -25.25 21.45 24.00
N LEU A 259 -26.00 20.53 24.61
CA LEU A 259 -25.48 19.21 24.99
C LEU A 259 -25.03 18.41 23.76
N TYR A 260 -25.77 18.49 22.65
CA TYR A 260 -25.36 17.87 21.39
C TYR A 260 -23.98 18.36 20.93
N PHE A 261 -23.75 19.67 20.91
CA PHE A 261 -22.46 20.23 20.51
C PHE A 261 -21.35 19.94 21.53
N ASP A 262 -21.68 19.89 22.82
CA ASP A 262 -20.72 19.50 23.88
C ASP A 262 -20.27 18.04 23.71
N ILE A 263 -21.19 17.11 23.37
CA ILE A 263 -20.87 15.72 23.04
C ILE A 263 -19.96 15.65 21.81
N LYS A 264 -20.32 16.34 20.72
CA LYS A 264 -19.51 16.38 19.50
C LYS A 264 -18.10 16.89 19.76
N LYS A 265 -17.97 17.97 20.54
CA LYS A 265 -16.67 18.53 20.93
C LYS A 265 -15.85 17.59 21.81
N SER A 266 -16.49 16.86 22.72
CA SER A 266 -15.80 15.84 23.53
C SER A 266 -15.35 14.66 22.66
N MET A 267 -16.16 14.22 21.70
CA MET A 267 -15.78 13.16 20.74
C MET A 267 -14.55 13.54 19.90
N GLU A 268 -14.41 14.80 19.50
CA GLU A 268 -13.25 15.25 18.73
C GLU A 268 -11.91 15.06 19.46
N LYS A 269 -11.92 14.94 20.79
CA LYS A 269 -10.71 14.62 21.56
C LYS A 269 -10.22 13.19 21.31
N ASN A 270 -11.13 12.27 20.97
CA ASN A 270 -10.83 10.86 20.70
C ASN A 270 -10.39 10.69 19.23
N ARG A 271 -9.13 11.01 18.97
CA ARG A 271 -8.48 10.85 17.67
C ARG A 271 -8.20 9.39 17.34
N ILE A 272 -8.40 9.00 16.09
CA ILE A 272 -8.15 7.62 15.64
C ILE A 272 -6.64 7.35 15.55
N VAL A 273 -6.22 6.19 16.03
CA VAL A 273 -4.86 5.66 15.87
C VAL A 273 -4.87 4.58 14.77
N LEU A 274 -4.04 4.77 13.75
CA LEU A 274 -3.92 3.84 12.62
C LEU A 274 -2.47 3.32 12.45
N PRO A 275 -2.30 2.11 11.90
CA PRO A 275 -1.01 1.64 11.42
C PRO A 275 -0.50 2.53 10.28
N PRO A 276 0.83 2.70 10.14
CA PRO A 276 1.41 3.59 9.14
C PRO A 276 1.34 3.09 7.70
N SER A 277 1.19 1.78 7.45
CA SER A 277 1.26 1.18 6.11
C SER A 277 0.38 1.87 5.06
N SER A 278 -0.83 2.27 5.44
CA SER A 278 -1.79 2.90 4.50
C SER A 278 -1.40 4.33 4.13
N ALA A 279 -0.84 5.10 5.07
CA ALA A 279 -0.29 6.43 4.79
C ALA A 279 0.93 6.32 3.86
N VAL A 280 1.81 5.37 4.15
CA VAL A 280 3.04 5.12 3.40
C VAL A 280 2.74 4.63 1.98
N ALA A 281 1.71 3.79 1.80
CA ALA A 281 1.24 3.41 0.47
C ALA A 281 0.84 4.64 -0.36
N GLY A 282 0.22 5.64 0.27
CA GLY A 282 -0.11 6.92 -0.37
C GLY A 282 1.17 7.67 -0.77
N VAL A 283 2.13 7.77 0.16
CA VAL A 283 3.45 8.39 -0.11
C VAL A 283 4.17 7.70 -1.28
N TYR A 284 4.09 6.38 -1.40
CA TYR A 284 4.67 5.67 -2.56
C TYR A 284 4.03 6.12 -3.86
N CYS A 285 2.70 6.22 -3.90
CA CYS A 285 1.98 6.73 -5.08
C CYS A 285 2.40 8.17 -5.41
N GLN A 286 2.47 9.04 -4.40
CA GLN A 286 2.86 10.43 -4.57
C GLN A 286 4.29 10.58 -5.12
N VAL A 287 5.24 9.84 -4.56
CA VAL A 287 6.66 9.90 -4.96
C VAL A 287 6.85 9.32 -6.35
N ASP A 288 6.22 8.18 -6.64
CA ASP A 288 6.32 7.55 -7.95
C ASP A 288 5.78 8.47 -9.06
N ASN A 289 4.63 9.10 -8.84
CA ASN A 289 4.01 10.01 -9.80
C ASN A 289 4.83 11.29 -10.03
N SER A 290 5.55 11.77 -9.02
CA SER A 290 6.27 13.05 -9.09
C SER A 290 7.76 12.92 -9.44
N ARG A 291 8.39 11.78 -9.09
CA ARG A 291 9.84 11.59 -9.13
C ARG A 291 10.28 10.25 -9.70
N GLY A 292 9.33 9.34 -9.98
CA GLY A 292 9.60 7.98 -10.43
C GLY A 292 9.94 7.01 -9.30
N VAL A 293 9.72 5.72 -9.56
CA VAL A 293 9.88 4.62 -8.58
C VAL A 293 11.31 4.47 -8.04
N TRP A 294 12.32 4.96 -8.79
CA TRP A 294 13.73 4.93 -8.38
C TRP A 294 14.06 5.97 -7.30
N LYS A 295 13.16 6.92 -7.00
CA LYS A 295 13.33 7.84 -5.86
C LYS A 295 12.88 7.16 -4.57
N ALA A 296 13.76 7.14 -3.57
CA ALA A 296 13.41 6.65 -2.24
C ALA A 296 12.19 7.40 -1.64
N PRO A 297 11.15 6.69 -1.17
CA PRO A 297 9.93 7.27 -0.60
C PRO A 297 10.11 7.69 0.87
N ALA A 298 11.18 8.44 1.14
CA ALA A 298 11.53 9.00 2.45
C ALA A 298 11.77 10.50 2.34
N ASN A 299 11.78 11.19 3.48
CA ASN A 299 11.77 12.65 3.61
C ASN A 299 10.51 13.27 2.97
N VAL A 300 9.36 12.62 3.16
CA VAL A 300 8.04 13.08 2.70
C VAL A 300 7.13 13.24 3.92
N SER A 301 6.40 14.36 3.98
CA SER A 301 5.48 14.67 5.06
C SER A 301 4.17 13.92 4.94
N LEU A 302 3.64 13.47 6.08
CA LEU A 302 2.34 12.83 6.15
C LEU A 302 1.21 13.84 6.38
N SER A 303 0.13 13.68 5.62
CA SER A 303 -1.13 14.42 5.74
C SER A 303 -2.13 13.68 6.62
N LEU A 304 -3.02 14.43 7.29
CA LEU A 304 -4.01 13.92 8.26
C LEU A 304 -3.43 13.18 9.47
N VAL A 305 -2.14 13.35 9.75
CA VAL A 305 -1.47 12.81 10.94
C VAL A 305 -1.15 13.96 11.90
N SER A 306 -1.57 13.82 13.16
CA SER A 306 -1.29 14.81 14.21
C SER A 306 0.07 14.57 14.86
N GLU A 307 0.40 13.31 15.15
CA GLU A 307 1.66 12.90 15.77
C GLU A 307 1.91 11.38 15.63
N PRO A 308 3.18 10.95 15.62
CA PRO A 308 3.53 9.55 15.88
C PRO A 308 3.18 9.18 17.33
N MET A 309 2.63 7.99 17.56
CA MET A 309 2.23 7.53 18.89
C MET A 309 3.41 7.34 19.85
N VAL A 310 4.60 7.09 19.31
CA VAL A 310 5.86 7.03 20.05
C VAL A 310 6.82 8.00 19.40
N ARG A 311 7.30 8.98 20.16
CA ARG A 311 8.31 9.92 19.67
C ARG A 311 9.67 9.21 19.66
N LEU A 312 10.38 9.32 18.54
CA LEU A 312 11.68 8.67 18.35
C LEU A 312 12.80 9.71 18.21
N ASP A 313 13.85 9.50 18.99
CA ASP A 313 15.13 10.17 18.79
C ASP A 313 16.07 9.36 17.89
N ASP A 314 17.32 9.80 17.79
CA ASP A 314 18.33 9.15 16.95
C ASP A 314 18.84 7.83 17.56
N GLU A 315 18.82 7.71 18.89
CA GLU A 315 19.27 6.51 19.60
C GLU A 315 18.24 5.39 19.48
N ASP A 316 16.95 5.72 19.63
CA ASP A 316 15.83 4.81 19.38
C ASP A 316 15.86 4.26 17.94
N GLN A 317 16.13 5.14 16.97
CA GLN A 317 16.15 4.77 15.56
C GLN A 317 17.35 3.89 15.18
N ARG A 318 18.45 3.92 15.95
CA ARG A 318 19.69 3.22 15.58
C ARG A 318 19.48 1.73 15.36
N ASP A 319 18.92 1.03 16.36
CA ASP A 319 18.64 -0.41 16.28
C ASP A 319 17.50 -0.71 15.29
N MET A 320 16.54 0.21 15.12
CA MET A 320 15.51 0.05 14.09
C MET A 320 16.11 -0.01 12.69
N ASN A 321 17.03 0.91 12.38
CA ASN A 321 17.53 1.10 11.03
C ASN A 321 18.66 0.14 10.67
N VAL A 322 19.61 -0.09 11.59
CA VAL A 322 20.75 -1.00 11.40
C VAL A 322 20.82 -1.95 12.59
N THR A 323 20.74 -3.25 12.32
CA THR A 323 20.76 -4.30 13.33
C THR A 323 21.46 -5.54 12.77
N ASP A 324 22.05 -6.36 13.63
CA ASP A 324 22.78 -7.56 13.22
C ASP A 324 21.88 -8.56 12.48
N SER A 325 20.59 -8.58 12.80
CA SER A 325 19.60 -9.45 12.14
C SER A 325 19.22 -9.02 10.72
N GLY A 326 19.59 -7.81 10.29
CA GLY A 326 19.26 -7.23 8.98
C GLY A 326 17.81 -6.78 8.79
N LYS A 327 16.90 -7.08 9.72
CA LYS A 327 15.46 -6.76 9.64
C LYS A 327 15.19 -5.31 10.01
N SER A 328 15.58 -4.41 9.10
CA SER A 328 15.42 -2.97 9.26
C SER A 328 13.94 -2.57 9.33
N VAL A 329 13.67 -1.54 10.14
CA VAL A 329 12.36 -0.91 10.31
C VAL A 329 12.50 0.58 10.05
N ASN A 330 11.66 1.10 9.17
CA ASN A 330 11.68 2.50 8.78
C ASN A 330 10.91 3.34 9.80
N ALA A 331 11.58 4.33 10.37
CA ALA A 331 10.97 5.22 11.36
C ALA A 331 10.11 6.31 10.70
N ILE A 332 9.00 6.66 11.34
CA ILE A 332 8.24 7.88 11.05
C ILE A 332 8.49 8.85 12.22
N ARG A 333 9.05 10.02 11.91
CA ARG A 333 9.57 10.95 12.93
C ARG A 333 8.96 12.33 12.81
N ALA A 334 8.74 12.95 13.95
CA ALA A 334 8.32 14.34 14.06
C ALA A 334 9.55 15.24 14.18
N PHE A 335 9.66 16.22 13.27
CA PHE A 335 10.71 17.22 13.25
C PHE A 335 10.11 18.60 13.45
N MET A 336 10.73 19.39 14.35
CA MET A 336 10.34 20.79 14.55
C MET A 336 10.50 21.57 13.23
N GLY A 337 9.44 22.24 12.79
CA GLY A 337 9.43 23.04 11.56
C GLY A 337 9.29 22.26 10.24
N LYS A 338 9.38 20.92 10.24
CA LYS A 338 9.17 20.08 9.03
C LYS A 338 7.95 19.15 9.13
N GLY A 339 7.33 19.05 10.30
CA GLY A 339 6.19 18.16 10.53
C GLY A 339 6.61 16.71 10.70
N ILE A 340 5.72 15.79 10.32
CA ILE A 340 5.91 14.35 10.49
C ILE A 340 6.36 13.75 9.18
N LEU A 341 7.55 13.18 9.16
CA LEU A 341 8.20 12.67 7.95
C LEU A 341 8.38 11.16 8.01
N VAL A 342 8.21 10.49 6.87
CA VAL A 342 8.75 9.15 6.65
C VAL A 342 10.27 9.24 6.62
N TRP A 343 10.97 8.59 7.56
CA TRP A 343 12.39 8.77 7.82
C TRP A 343 13.17 7.45 7.73
N GLY A 344 12.91 6.68 6.68
CA GLY A 344 13.63 5.45 6.33
C GLY A 344 13.16 4.93 4.97
N ALA A 345 14.04 4.23 4.25
CA ALA A 345 13.75 3.67 2.93
C ALA A 345 14.38 2.28 2.70
N ARG A 346 14.59 1.51 3.78
CA ARG A 346 15.14 0.15 3.75
C ARG A 346 14.05 -0.90 3.62
N THR A 347 14.34 -1.98 2.92
CA THR A 347 13.54 -3.21 2.96
C THR A 347 13.82 -3.95 4.27
N LEU A 348 13.13 -5.08 4.51
CA LEU A 348 13.48 -5.98 5.61
C LEU A 348 14.85 -6.66 5.38
N ALA A 349 15.40 -6.61 4.17
CA ALA A 349 16.74 -7.11 3.84
C ALA A 349 17.78 -5.99 4.02
N GLY A 350 17.79 -5.32 5.17
CA GLY A 350 18.59 -4.14 5.45
C GLY A 350 20.11 -4.34 5.45
N ASN A 351 20.58 -5.56 5.68
CA ASN A 351 22.00 -5.91 5.61
C ASN A 351 22.43 -6.46 4.24
N ASP A 352 21.48 -6.67 3.33
CA ASP A 352 21.77 -7.05 1.94
C ASP A 352 22.49 -5.88 1.24
N ASN A 353 23.36 -6.18 0.27
CA ASN A 353 24.09 -5.16 -0.50
C ASN A 353 23.36 -4.76 -1.78
N GLU A 354 22.52 -5.64 -2.31
CA GLU A 354 21.74 -5.44 -3.53
C GLU A 354 20.35 -4.91 -3.18
N TRP A 355 19.66 -5.59 -2.27
CA TRP A 355 18.23 -5.39 -2.04
C TRP A 355 17.89 -4.55 -0.80
N ARG A 356 18.87 -3.82 -0.27
CA ARG A 356 18.74 -2.98 0.92
C ARG A 356 17.62 -1.96 0.84
N TYR A 357 17.45 -1.33 -0.32
CA TYR A 357 16.62 -0.14 -0.49
C TYR A 357 15.33 -0.41 -1.24
N ILE A 358 14.26 0.20 -0.76
CA ILE A 358 12.90 0.05 -1.30
C ILE A 358 12.83 0.52 -2.76
N SER A 359 13.44 1.66 -3.07
CA SER A 359 13.47 2.19 -4.45
C SER A 359 14.18 1.26 -5.42
N VAL A 360 15.23 0.56 -4.96
CA VAL A 360 15.95 -0.40 -5.79
C VAL A 360 15.07 -1.62 -6.07
N ARG A 361 14.52 -2.28 -5.03
CA ARG A 361 13.64 -3.44 -5.23
C ARG A 361 12.44 -3.10 -6.11
N ARG A 362 11.74 -1.99 -5.84
CA ARG A 362 10.55 -1.58 -6.61
C ARG A 362 10.90 -1.19 -8.05
N PHE A 363 12.05 -0.58 -8.29
CA PHE A 363 12.52 -0.28 -9.64
C PHE A 363 12.76 -1.56 -10.45
N PHE A 364 13.40 -2.57 -9.87
CA PHE A 364 13.60 -3.87 -10.52
C PHE A 364 12.26 -4.57 -10.80
N ASN A 365 11.33 -4.63 -9.84
CA ASN A 365 9.97 -5.18 -10.07
C ASN A 365 9.28 -4.52 -11.27
N MET A 366 9.33 -3.18 -11.35
CA MET A 366 8.70 -2.43 -12.44
C MET A 366 9.32 -2.78 -13.80
N VAL A 367 10.65 -2.84 -13.87
CA VAL A 367 11.34 -3.15 -15.14
C VAL A 367 11.08 -4.60 -15.55
N GLU A 368 11.19 -5.55 -14.62
CA GLU A 368 10.93 -6.97 -14.85
C GLU A 368 9.51 -7.19 -15.39
N GLU A 369 8.49 -6.60 -14.75
CA GLU A 369 7.10 -6.75 -15.18
C GLU A 369 6.81 -6.04 -16.51
N SER A 370 7.39 -4.86 -16.73
CA SER A 370 7.24 -4.13 -18.01
C SER A 370 7.85 -4.92 -19.17
N VAL A 371 9.06 -5.45 -18.98
CA VAL A 371 9.76 -6.24 -20.01
C VAL A 371 9.04 -7.57 -20.26
N LYS A 372 8.53 -8.22 -19.20
CA LYS A 372 7.74 -9.45 -19.31
C LYS A 372 6.51 -9.24 -20.20
N LYS A 373 5.68 -8.25 -19.90
CA LYS A 373 4.48 -7.92 -20.70
C LYS A 373 4.82 -7.54 -22.15
N ALA A 374 5.88 -6.76 -22.34
CA ALA A 374 6.31 -6.36 -23.68
C ALA A 374 6.90 -7.53 -24.48
N SER A 375 7.35 -8.59 -23.82
CA SER A 375 7.90 -9.78 -24.47
C SER A 375 6.83 -10.82 -24.85
N GLU A 376 5.61 -10.72 -24.33
CA GLU A 376 4.50 -11.64 -24.64
C GLU A 376 4.20 -11.81 -26.13
N PRO A 377 4.21 -10.76 -26.97
CA PRO A 377 3.95 -10.91 -28.41
C PRO A 377 5.00 -11.74 -29.15
N PHE A 378 6.18 -11.96 -28.56
CA PHE A 378 7.23 -12.80 -29.13
C PHE A 378 7.09 -14.28 -28.77
N VAL A 379 6.15 -14.63 -27.89
CA VAL A 379 5.82 -16.03 -27.62
C VAL A 379 5.23 -16.64 -28.90
N PHE A 380 5.80 -17.78 -29.32
CA PHE A 380 5.50 -18.47 -30.59
C PHE A 380 6.01 -17.81 -31.87
N GLU A 381 6.78 -16.72 -31.79
CA GLU A 381 7.56 -16.25 -32.93
C GLU A 381 8.74 -17.21 -33.23
N PRO A 382 9.25 -17.27 -34.46
CA PRO A 382 10.44 -18.05 -34.79
C PRO A 382 11.62 -17.68 -33.88
N ASN A 383 12.23 -18.67 -33.22
CA ASN A 383 13.39 -18.49 -32.35
C ASN A 383 14.68 -18.30 -33.20
N ASP A 384 14.77 -17.16 -33.89
CA ASP A 384 15.86 -16.81 -34.79
C ASP A 384 16.53 -15.48 -34.42
N ALA A 385 17.63 -15.16 -35.12
CA ALA A 385 18.38 -13.94 -34.87
C ALA A 385 17.58 -12.65 -35.09
N ASN A 386 16.55 -12.65 -35.95
CA ASN A 386 15.72 -11.48 -36.18
C ASN A 386 14.84 -11.18 -34.96
N THR A 387 14.23 -12.22 -34.38
CA THR A 387 13.45 -12.12 -33.14
C THR A 387 14.34 -11.64 -32.00
N TRP A 388 15.55 -12.19 -31.86
CA TRP A 388 16.49 -11.78 -30.80
C TRP A 388 16.86 -10.30 -30.89
N VAL A 389 17.18 -9.80 -32.08
CA VAL A 389 17.54 -8.38 -32.29
C VAL A 389 16.37 -7.46 -31.98
N LYS A 390 15.13 -7.85 -32.33
CA LYS A 390 13.93 -7.06 -32.01
C LYS A 390 13.72 -6.94 -30.50
N VAL A 391 13.78 -8.07 -29.77
CA VAL A 391 13.59 -8.08 -28.32
C VAL A 391 14.70 -7.30 -27.61
N LYS A 392 15.96 -7.51 -28.04
CA LYS A 392 17.11 -6.75 -27.53
C LYS A 392 16.92 -5.24 -27.72
N GLY A 393 16.60 -4.81 -28.94
CA GLY A 393 16.41 -3.40 -29.26
C GLY A 393 15.26 -2.77 -28.48
N MET A 394 14.17 -3.51 -28.28
CA MET A 394 13.04 -3.08 -27.44
C MET A 394 13.47 -2.80 -26.00
N ILE A 395 14.20 -3.73 -25.37
CA ILE A 395 14.68 -3.60 -23.99
C ILE A 395 15.70 -2.46 -23.87
N GLU A 396 16.67 -2.39 -24.79
CA GLU A 396 17.70 -1.34 -24.77
C GLU A 396 17.11 0.06 -24.94
N ASN A 397 16.11 0.22 -25.81
CA ASN A 397 15.39 1.49 -25.97
C ASN A 397 14.67 1.90 -24.69
N PHE A 398 14.00 0.95 -24.02
CA PHE A 398 13.31 1.22 -22.74
C PHE A 398 14.27 1.65 -21.64
N LEU A 399 15.36 0.90 -21.45
CA LEU A 399 16.37 1.22 -20.43
C LEU A 399 17.11 2.54 -20.75
N THR A 400 17.27 2.87 -22.03
CA THR A 400 17.80 4.18 -22.45
C THR A 400 16.90 5.33 -22.00
N ILE A 401 15.57 5.18 -22.12
CA ILE A 401 14.61 6.20 -21.66
C ILE A 401 14.72 6.37 -20.14
N LEU A 402 14.74 5.28 -19.38
CA LEU A 402 14.88 5.31 -17.91
C LEU A 402 16.22 5.92 -17.47
N TRP A 403 17.32 5.59 -18.15
CA TRP A 403 18.63 6.20 -17.90
C TRP A 403 18.61 7.71 -18.13
N ARG A 404 17.99 8.19 -19.23
CA ARG A 404 17.84 9.63 -19.51
C ARG A 404 17.00 10.35 -18.45
N GLN A 405 16.07 9.66 -17.80
CA GLN A 405 15.27 10.18 -16.68
C GLN A 405 16.02 10.15 -15.33
N GLY A 406 17.24 9.60 -15.30
CA GLY A 406 18.08 9.52 -14.10
C GLY A 406 17.75 8.34 -13.19
N ALA A 407 17.07 7.30 -13.70
CA ALA A 407 16.74 6.10 -12.92
C ALA A 407 17.95 5.16 -12.72
N LEU A 408 18.89 5.20 -13.67
CA LEU A 408 20.08 4.35 -13.71
C LEU A 408 21.36 5.19 -13.55
N GLN A 409 22.36 4.62 -12.86
CA GLN A 409 23.68 5.24 -12.68
C GLN A 409 24.59 4.95 -13.87
N GLY A 410 25.40 5.94 -14.26
CA GLY A 410 26.41 5.77 -15.31
C GLY A 410 26.47 6.98 -16.24
N VAL A 411 27.68 7.35 -16.65
CA VAL A 411 27.91 8.49 -17.57
C VAL A 411 27.51 8.13 -19.01
N LYS A 412 27.54 6.84 -19.34
CA LYS A 412 27.15 6.28 -20.64
C LYS A 412 26.16 5.14 -20.46
N PRO A 413 25.26 4.87 -21.43
CA PRO A 413 24.32 3.75 -21.36
C PRO A 413 24.99 2.41 -21.06
N GLU A 414 26.16 2.14 -21.67
CA GLU A 414 26.94 0.91 -21.51
C GLU A 414 27.44 0.68 -20.07
N HIS A 415 27.58 1.74 -19.27
CA HIS A 415 27.94 1.63 -17.85
C HIS A 415 26.70 1.42 -16.96
N ALA A 416 25.51 1.76 -17.49
CA ALA A 416 24.27 1.80 -16.73
C ALA A 416 23.44 0.53 -16.90
N PHE A 417 23.43 -0.06 -18.09
CA PHE A 417 22.71 -1.28 -18.37
C PHE A 417 23.30 -2.04 -19.56
N TYR A 418 22.96 -3.31 -19.67
CA TYR A 418 23.14 -4.10 -20.88
C TYR A 418 21.98 -5.08 -21.06
N ALA A 419 21.69 -5.43 -22.30
CA ALA A 419 20.83 -6.56 -22.65
C ALA A 419 21.61 -7.51 -23.57
N ALA A 420 21.73 -8.78 -23.19
CA ALA A 420 22.40 -9.79 -23.97
C ALA A 420 21.41 -10.88 -24.40
N VAL A 421 21.46 -11.25 -25.67
CA VAL A 421 20.70 -12.36 -26.25
C VAL A 421 21.47 -12.93 -27.44
N GLY A 422 21.52 -14.26 -27.55
CA GLY A 422 21.99 -14.94 -28.75
C GLY A 422 22.67 -16.29 -28.50
N LEU A 423 22.80 -17.07 -29.58
CA LEU A 423 23.51 -18.35 -29.58
C LEU A 423 25.00 -18.16 -29.24
N GLY A 424 25.50 -18.91 -28.27
CA GLY A 424 26.88 -18.81 -27.76
C GLY A 424 27.13 -17.58 -26.88
N LYS A 425 26.10 -16.79 -26.57
CA LYS A 425 26.14 -15.69 -25.59
C LYS A 425 25.31 -16.03 -24.36
N THR A 426 23.99 -16.12 -24.52
CA THR A 426 23.04 -16.43 -23.44
C THR A 426 22.34 -17.77 -23.65
N MET A 427 22.37 -18.31 -24.87
CA MET A 427 21.70 -19.56 -25.25
C MET A 427 22.69 -20.55 -25.84
N THR A 428 22.44 -21.83 -25.58
CA THR A 428 23.09 -22.97 -26.23
C THR A 428 22.26 -23.46 -27.42
N ALA A 429 22.81 -24.36 -28.23
CA ALA A 429 22.05 -25.01 -29.30
C ALA A 429 20.88 -25.85 -28.74
N LEU A 430 21.05 -26.42 -27.54
CA LEU A 430 20.00 -27.18 -26.86
C LEU A 430 18.84 -26.27 -26.46
N ASP A 431 19.12 -25.07 -25.93
CA ASP A 431 18.08 -24.09 -25.58
C ASP A 431 17.21 -23.75 -26.80
N ILE A 432 17.82 -23.58 -27.97
CA ILE A 432 17.07 -23.31 -29.22
C ILE A 432 16.21 -24.51 -29.61
N LEU A 433 16.74 -25.73 -29.55
CA LEU A 433 15.99 -26.95 -29.88
C LEU A 433 14.83 -27.20 -28.91
N GLU A 434 14.98 -26.80 -27.65
CA GLU A 434 13.93 -26.86 -26.63
C GLU A 434 12.99 -25.65 -26.67
N GLY A 435 13.18 -24.73 -27.61
CA GLY A 435 12.32 -23.55 -27.79
C GLY A 435 12.48 -22.47 -26.71
N ARG A 436 13.60 -22.46 -25.98
CA ARG A 436 13.92 -21.46 -24.96
C ARG A 436 14.60 -20.25 -25.59
N LEU A 437 14.12 -19.07 -25.25
CA LEU A 437 14.77 -17.80 -25.55
C LEU A 437 15.23 -17.16 -24.23
N VAL A 438 16.54 -17.07 -24.03
CA VAL A 438 17.14 -16.58 -22.77
C VAL A 438 17.76 -15.21 -22.99
N ILE A 439 17.28 -14.23 -22.23
CA ILE A 439 17.75 -12.84 -22.27
C ILE A 439 18.36 -12.53 -20.90
N GLU A 440 19.57 -11.99 -20.92
CA GLU A 440 20.23 -11.49 -19.71
C GLU A 440 20.17 -9.97 -19.72
N ILE A 441 19.69 -9.38 -18.61
CA ILE A 441 19.58 -7.93 -18.45
C ILE A 441 20.32 -7.53 -17.18
N GLY A 442 21.33 -6.66 -17.33
CA GLY A 442 22.02 -6.05 -16.21
C GLY A 442 21.66 -4.58 -16.08
N MET A 443 21.47 -4.08 -14.86
CA MET A 443 21.12 -2.68 -14.58
C MET A 443 21.81 -2.16 -13.33
N ALA A 444 22.27 -0.91 -13.37
CA ALA A 444 22.85 -0.18 -12.26
C ALA A 444 21.84 0.84 -11.70
N ALA A 445 20.99 0.42 -10.76
CA ALA A 445 19.98 1.31 -10.15
C ALA A 445 20.60 2.38 -9.24
N VAL A 446 19.98 3.56 -9.19
CA VAL A 446 20.38 4.65 -8.28
C VAL A 446 20.08 4.28 -6.83
N ARG A 447 21.09 4.42 -5.97
CA ARG A 447 20.98 4.24 -4.51
C ARG A 447 20.83 5.59 -3.79
N PRO A 448 19.99 5.69 -2.76
CA PRO A 448 19.85 6.91 -1.98
C PRO A 448 21.05 7.15 -1.07
N ALA A 449 21.39 8.42 -0.84
CA ALA A 449 22.34 8.82 0.21
C ALA A 449 21.62 8.82 1.57
N GLU A 450 21.88 7.80 2.38
CA GLU A 450 21.27 7.62 3.71
C GLU A 450 22.02 8.36 4.82
N PHE A 451 23.36 8.42 4.72
CA PHE A 451 24.24 9.07 5.70
C PHE A 451 25.01 10.20 5.01
N ILE A 452 25.06 11.36 5.64
CA ILE A 452 25.86 12.51 5.21
C ILE A 452 26.82 12.84 6.37
N ILE A 453 28.12 12.81 6.10
CA ILE A 453 29.19 13.12 7.05
C ILE A 453 29.81 14.43 6.58
N LEU A 454 29.88 15.44 7.46
CA LEU A 454 30.38 16.79 7.17
C LEU A 454 31.77 17.00 7.78
#